data_AF-A0A4Y9MZY2-F1
#
_entry.id   AF-A0A4Y9MZY2-F1
#
_cell.length_a   1.000
_cell.length_b   1.000
_cell.length_c   1.000
_cell.angle_alpha   90.00
_cell.angle_beta   90.00
_cell.angle_gamma   90.00
#
_symmetry.space_group_name_H-M   'P 1'
#
loop_
_entity.id
_entity.type
_entity.pdbx_description
1 polymer ?
#
loop_
_entity_poly.entity_id
_entity_poly.type
_entity_poly.pdbx_seq_one_letter_code
_entity_poly.pdbx_strand_id
1 'polypeptide(L)'
;MRKIHGLIQVAVIAVPGVGWFLADWSAGTTLVVYWFETFAGCLLIGLRIAVHQRVSPRRGHFRYRAPASGRGNRRNSFLRGFLTASLVFTAAHGVFLAVLLVLLDHNGEGRLAAVDGRSVASGCALVLLFLLVDACVDLPRLRNWSFHALEQTTQRGLTRIGVVHFTLVFGLLGVAVTGAPSTFFGVFVALRTLYSLSIVVPQWDPATPPAWFSRIMNRIPNAHPGERFEEYWARDRDAEAARRRHNEEPWRTGPTRPGSRDRAAP
;
A
#
# COMPACT_ATOMS: atom_id res chain seq x y z
N MET A 1 -13.12 16.19 -8.54
CA MET A 1 -11.71 15.85 -8.21
C MET A 1 -11.56 14.45 -7.61
N ARG A 2 -12.32 14.04 -6.58
CA ARG A 2 -12.37 12.62 -6.14
C ARG A 2 -12.80 11.67 -7.29
N LYS A 3 -13.74 12.12 -8.12
CA LYS A 3 -14.15 11.45 -9.36
C LYS A 3 -13.03 11.30 -10.39
N ILE A 4 -12.09 12.27 -10.48
CA ILE A 4 -10.98 12.25 -11.44
C ILE A 4 -9.93 11.21 -11.01
N HIS A 5 -9.56 11.21 -9.73
CA HIS A 5 -8.65 10.20 -9.17
C HIS A 5 -9.25 8.80 -9.27
N GLY A 6 -10.55 8.65 -8.98
CA GLY A 6 -11.25 7.38 -9.17
C GLY A 6 -11.22 6.92 -10.63
N LEU A 7 -11.47 7.82 -11.58
CA LEU A 7 -11.41 7.52 -13.01
C LEU A 7 -10.00 7.13 -13.46
N ILE A 8 -8.96 7.84 -13.01
CA ILE A 8 -7.57 7.52 -13.34
C ILE A 8 -7.17 6.17 -12.73
N GLN A 9 -7.56 5.88 -11.49
CA GLN A 9 -7.30 4.58 -10.87
C GLN A 9 -7.99 3.44 -11.61
N VAL A 10 -9.24 3.64 -12.04
CA VAL A 10 -9.97 2.68 -12.88
C VAL A 10 -9.25 2.50 -14.22
N ALA A 11 -8.79 3.59 -14.85
CA ALA A 11 -8.05 3.52 -16.12
C ALA A 11 -6.74 2.74 -15.97
N VAL A 12 -5.96 3.00 -14.91
CA VAL A 12 -4.71 2.27 -14.62
C VAL A 12 -4.98 0.78 -14.38
N ILE A 13 -6.03 0.44 -13.63
CA ILE A 13 -6.44 -0.97 -13.42
C ILE A 13 -6.92 -1.61 -14.71
N ALA A 14 -7.55 -0.84 -15.60
CA ALA A 14 -8.05 -1.32 -16.87
C ALA A 14 -6.94 -1.62 -17.87
N VAL A 15 -5.76 -0.97 -17.82
CA VAL A 15 -4.69 -1.20 -18.83
C VAL A 15 -4.30 -2.68 -18.95
N PRO A 16 -3.95 -3.42 -17.87
CA PRO A 16 -3.62 -4.83 -17.98
C PRO A 16 -4.83 -5.70 -18.38
N GLY A 17 -6.04 -5.32 -17.96
CA GLY A 17 -7.27 -6.03 -18.33
C GLY A 17 -7.61 -5.88 -19.81
N VAL A 18 -7.53 -4.66 -20.34
CA VAL A 18 -7.70 -4.37 -21.77
C VAL A 18 -6.62 -5.06 -22.58
N GLY A 19 -5.36 -5.02 -22.12
CA GLY A 19 -4.27 -5.74 -22.77
C GLY A 19 -4.55 -7.24 -22.92
N TRP A 20 -5.02 -7.88 -21.86
CA TRP A 20 -5.38 -9.30 -21.86
C TRP A 20 -6.59 -9.63 -22.74
N PHE A 21 -7.69 -8.87 -22.63
CA PHE A 21 -8.94 -9.20 -23.30
C PHE A 21 -9.08 -8.67 -24.73
N LEU A 22 -8.37 -7.60 -25.09
CA LEU A 22 -8.55 -6.89 -26.36
C LEU A 22 -7.27 -6.80 -27.20
N ALA A 23 -6.09 -7.06 -26.62
CA ALA A 23 -4.80 -6.95 -27.32
C ALA A 23 -4.00 -8.26 -27.31
N ASP A 24 -4.64 -9.39 -26.98
CA ASP A 24 -4.05 -10.74 -26.95
C ASP A 24 -2.74 -10.82 -26.15
N TRP A 25 -2.60 -10.01 -25.09
CA TRP A 25 -1.40 -10.08 -24.27
C TRP A 25 -1.29 -11.44 -23.60
N SER A 26 -0.08 -12.00 -23.64
CA SER A 26 0.27 -13.15 -22.83
C SER A 26 0.19 -12.83 -21.33
N ALA A 27 0.14 -13.88 -20.51
CA ALA A 27 0.06 -13.74 -19.06
C ALA A 27 1.35 -13.11 -18.54
N GLY A 28 2.50 -13.49 -19.10
CA GLY A 28 3.80 -12.89 -18.81
C GLY A 28 3.84 -11.39 -19.06
N THR A 29 3.41 -10.93 -20.25
CA THR A 29 3.34 -9.49 -20.58
C THR A 29 2.47 -8.73 -19.58
N THR A 30 1.29 -9.27 -19.28
CA THR A 30 0.32 -8.65 -18.36
C THR A 30 0.87 -8.53 -16.94
N LEU A 31 1.53 -9.59 -16.46
CA LEU A 31 2.15 -9.63 -15.13
C LEU A 31 3.33 -8.65 -15.01
N VAL A 32 4.16 -8.54 -16.04
CA VAL A 32 5.29 -7.59 -16.06
C VAL A 32 4.79 -6.14 -16.01
N VAL A 33 3.77 -5.79 -16.81
CA VAL A 33 3.16 -4.45 -16.79
C VAL A 33 2.55 -4.15 -15.42
N TYR A 34 1.93 -5.15 -14.78
CA TYR A 34 1.36 -4.99 -13.44
C TYR A 34 2.42 -4.81 -12.33
N TRP A 35 3.51 -5.56 -12.42
CA TRP A 35 4.66 -5.39 -11.54
C TRP A 35 5.23 -3.98 -11.68
N PHE A 36 5.39 -3.50 -12.92
CA PHE A 36 5.87 -2.15 -13.21
C PHE A 36 4.91 -1.06 -12.68
N GLU A 37 3.59 -1.22 -12.85
CA GLU A 37 2.58 -0.32 -12.28
C GLU A 37 2.80 -0.14 -10.78
N THR A 38 3.02 -1.25 -10.08
CA THR A 38 3.24 -1.26 -8.63
C THR A 38 4.55 -0.57 -8.26
N PHE A 39 5.63 -0.86 -8.99
CA PHE A 39 6.94 -0.24 -8.79
C PHE A 39 6.90 1.28 -9.01
N ALA A 40 6.40 1.72 -10.16
CA ALA A 40 6.26 3.13 -10.50
C ALA A 40 5.34 3.86 -9.52
N GLY A 41 4.22 3.24 -9.12
CA GLY A 41 3.32 3.77 -8.11
C GLY A 41 4.00 4.00 -6.76
N CYS A 42 4.85 3.06 -6.31
CA CYS A 42 5.63 3.23 -5.09
C CYS A 42 6.60 4.40 -5.18
N LEU A 43 7.30 4.55 -6.31
CA LEU A 43 8.23 5.66 -6.52
C LEU A 43 7.52 7.01 -6.51
N LEU A 44 6.35 7.11 -7.15
CA LEU A 44 5.57 8.35 -7.18
C LEU A 44 4.98 8.71 -5.82
N ILE A 45 4.56 7.71 -5.01
CA ILE A 45 4.19 7.96 -3.61
C ILE A 45 5.41 8.45 -2.82
N GLY A 46 6.58 7.86 -3.02
CA GLY A 46 7.84 8.32 -2.43
C GLY A 46 8.18 9.76 -2.80
N LEU A 47 7.99 10.12 -4.07
CA LEU A 47 8.15 11.49 -4.57
C LEU A 47 7.15 12.44 -3.90
N ARG A 48 5.87 12.06 -3.78
CA ARG A 48 4.86 12.85 -3.05
C ARG A 48 5.28 13.08 -1.60
N ILE A 49 5.78 12.07 -0.92
CA ILE A 49 6.29 12.22 0.46
C ILE A 49 7.45 13.22 0.50
N ALA A 50 8.41 13.11 -0.42
CA ALA A 50 9.58 14.00 -0.49
C ALA A 50 9.19 15.45 -0.82
N VAL A 51 8.25 15.66 -1.74
CA VAL A 51 7.71 16.99 -2.06
C VAL A 51 6.98 17.55 -0.86
N HIS A 52 6.08 16.78 -0.23
CA HIS A 52 5.36 17.21 0.97
C HIS A 52 6.31 17.56 2.12
N GLN A 53 7.39 16.80 2.31
CA GLN A 53 8.41 17.08 3.32
C GLN A 53 9.06 18.46 3.11
N ARG A 54 9.25 18.89 1.85
CA ARG A 54 9.81 20.20 1.51
C ARG A 54 8.80 21.34 1.63
N VAL A 55 7.57 21.15 1.17
CA VAL A 55 6.56 22.23 1.12
C VAL A 55 5.75 22.39 2.41
N SER A 56 5.66 21.34 3.23
CA SER A 56 4.93 21.30 4.50
C SER A 56 5.68 20.38 5.49
N PRO A 57 6.80 20.84 6.06
CA PRO A 57 7.62 20.02 6.94
C PRO A 57 6.88 19.78 8.27
N ARG A 58 6.51 18.53 8.51
CA ARG A 58 5.85 18.05 9.73
C ARG A 58 6.74 17.10 10.50
N ARG A 59 6.56 17.00 11.82
CA ARG A 59 7.30 16.10 12.72
C ARG A 59 7.23 14.65 12.25
N GLY A 60 6.10 14.21 11.70
CA GLY A 60 5.93 12.86 11.17
C GLY A 60 6.93 12.47 10.08
N HIS A 61 7.48 13.42 9.30
CA HIS A 61 8.49 13.11 8.27
C HIS A 61 9.86 12.74 8.85
N PHE A 62 10.20 13.31 10.02
CA PHE A 62 11.54 13.27 10.62
C PHE A 62 11.63 12.50 11.94
N ARG A 63 10.50 12.36 12.64
CA ARG A 63 10.33 11.62 13.89
C ARG A 63 9.01 10.86 13.86
N TYR A 64 8.90 9.97 12.89
CA TYR A 64 7.68 9.20 12.64
C TYR A 64 7.34 8.28 13.82
N ARG A 65 6.10 8.36 14.30
CA ARG A 65 5.51 7.35 15.19
C ARG A 65 4.54 6.48 14.40
N ALA A 66 4.89 5.20 14.25
CA ALA A 66 4.05 4.19 13.60
C ALA A 66 2.87 3.75 14.49
N PRO A 67 1.75 3.26 13.91
CA PRO A 67 0.67 2.63 14.66
C PRO A 67 1.14 1.42 15.48
N ALA A 68 0.51 1.14 16.62
CA ALA A 68 0.92 0.10 17.57
C ALA A 68 0.87 -1.34 16.99
N SER A 69 0.00 -1.59 16.00
CA SER A 69 -0.07 -2.85 15.25
C SER A 69 1.08 -3.03 14.24
N GLY A 70 1.80 -1.96 13.91
CA GLY A 70 2.95 -1.96 13.01
C GLY A 70 4.26 -2.25 13.73
N ARG A 71 4.47 -3.50 14.16
CA ARG A 71 5.82 -3.98 14.54
C ARG A 71 6.72 -3.92 13.31
N GLY A 72 7.47 -2.84 13.12
CA GLY A 72 8.45 -2.85 12.04
C GLY A 72 9.27 -1.61 11.77
N ASN A 73 8.94 -0.42 12.28
CA ASN A 73 9.67 0.74 11.81
C ASN A 73 9.94 1.81 12.87
N ARG A 74 10.85 1.51 13.78
CA ARG A 74 11.63 2.50 14.56
C ARG A 74 12.64 3.24 13.67
N ARG A 75 12.26 3.61 12.44
CA ARG A 75 13.11 4.46 11.59
C ARG A 75 12.68 5.89 11.76
N ASN A 76 13.67 6.75 12.03
CA ASN A 76 13.43 8.16 12.29
C ASN A 76 12.68 8.85 11.13
N SER A 77 12.89 8.42 9.87
CA SER A 77 12.27 9.04 8.69
C SER A 77 11.17 8.18 8.05
N PHE A 78 9.99 8.80 7.87
CA PHE A 78 8.83 8.20 7.19
C PHE A 78 9.14 7.79 5.75
N LEU A 79 9.79 8.68 4.98
CA LEU A 79 10.16 8.42 3.58
C LEU A 79 11.08 7.20 3.43
N ARG A 80 12.16 7.14 4.21
CA ARG A 80 13.10 6.00 4.17
C ARG A 80 12.39 4.71 4.58
N GLY A 81 11.54 4.80 5.59
CA GLY A 81 10.73 3.70 6.06
C GLY A 81 9.86 3.12 4.95
N PHE A 82 9.08 3.98 4.31
CA PHE A 82 8.21 3.62 3.20
C PHE A 82 9.01 3.06 2.02
N LEU A 83 10.00 3.79 1.50
CA LEU A 83 10.78 3.37 0.34
C LEU A 83 11.48 2.04 0.56
N THR A 84 12.05 1.80 1.74
CA THR A 84 12.71 0.51 1.99
C THR A 84 11.69 -0.62 1.99
N ALA A 85 10.56 -0.45 2.68
CA ALA A 85 9.53 -1.48 2.74
C ALA A 85 8.95 -1.77 1.35
N SER A 86 8.61 -0.72 0.59
CA SER A 86 8.03 -0.86 -0.74
C SER A 86 9.02 -1.39 -1.76
N LEU A 87 10.27 -0.93 -1.77
CA LEU A 87 11.29 -1.40 -2.73
C LEU A 87 11.72 -2.84 -2.43
N VAL A 88 11.97 -3.21 -1.17
CA VAL A 88 12.33 -4.60 -0.81
C VAL A 88 11.22 -5.54 -1.24
N PHE A 89 9.98 -5.19 -0.94
CA PHE A 89 8.84 -6.04 -1.27
C PHE A 89 8.61 -6.09 -2.79
N THR A 90 8.71 -4.97 -3.50
CA THR A 90 8.57 -4.95 -4.97
C THR A 90 9.70 -5.70 -5.67
N ALA A 91 10.92 -5.65 -5.12
CA ALA A 91 12.05 -6.42 -5.62
C ALA A 91 11.84 -7.92 -5.39
N ALA A 92 11.44 -8.33 -4.19
CA ALA A 92 11.08 -9.73 -3.89
C ALA A 92 9.97 -10.23 -4.81
N HIS A 93 8.96 -9.38 -5.07
CA HIS A 93 7.90 -9.67 -6.03
C HIS A 93 8.41 -9.89 -7.45
N GLY A 94 9.35 -9.05 -7.90
CA GLY A 94 9.94 -9.14 -9.23
C GLY A 94 10.75 -10.43 -9.40
N VAL A 95 11.51 -10.82 -8.38
CA VAL A 95 12.22 -12.11 -8.36
C VAL A 95 11.23 -13.26 -8.43
N PHE A 96 10.17 -13.22 -7.63
CA PHE A 96 9.11 -14.25 -7.68
C PHE A 96 8.46 -14.34 -9.06
N LEU A 97 8.14 -13.20 -9.68
CA LEU A 97 7.59 -13.15 -11.02
C LEU A 97 8.55 -13.78 -12.04
N ALA A 98 9.84 -13.47 -11.97
CA ALA A 98 10.85 -14.07 -12.85
C ALA A 98 10.89 -15.60 -12.71
N VAL A 99 10.91 -16.12 -11.47
CA VAL A 99 10.87 -17.56 -11.19
C VAL A 99 9.59 -18.20 -11.74
N LEU A 100 8.44 -17.54 -11.55
CA LEU A 100 7.16 -18.03 -12.06
C LEU A 100 7.15 -18.14 -13.58
N LEU A 101 7.68 -17.14 -14.30
CA LEU A 101 7.75 -17.17 -15.76
C LEU A 101 8.67 -18.29 -16.25
N VAL A 102 9.83 -18.47 -15.60
CA VAL A 102 10.75 -19.59 -15.89
C VAL A 102 10.08 -20.94 -15.66
N LEU A 103 9.34 -21.08 -14.55
CA LEU A 103 8.66 -22.33 -14.22
C LEU A 103 7.53 -22.65 -15.22
N LEU A 104 6.76 -21.64 -15.64
CA LEU A 104 5.72 -21.80 -16.65
C LEU A 104 6.32 -22.21 -18.00
N ASP A 105 7.42 -21.56 -18.41
CA ASP A 105 8.12 -21.91 -19.65
C ASP A 105 8.65 -23.34 -19.61
N HIS A 106 9.30 -23.73 -18.51
CA HIS A 106 9.82 -25.08 -18.32
C HIS A 106 8.74 -26.17 -18.28
N ASN A 107 7.53 -25.83 -17.81
CA ASN A 107 6.40 -26.77 -17.74
C ASN A 107 5.61 -26.89 -19.06
N GLY A 108 6.12 -26.34 -20.17
CA GLY A 108 5.49 -26.43 -21.48
C GLY A 108 4.42 -25.37 -21.75
N GLU A 109 4.25 -24.41 -20.84
CA GLU A 109 3.29 -23.30 -20.94
C GLU A 109 3.96 -22.01 -21.46
N GLY A 110 4.99 -22.16 -22.29
CA GLY A 110 5.79 -21.05 -22.83
C GLY A 110 4.97 -19.98 -23.54
N ARG A 111 3.81 -20.33 -24.12
CA ARG A 111 2.89 -19.36 -24.73
C ARG A 111 2.25 -18.42 -23.69
N LEU A 112 1.95 -18.91 -22.48
CA LEU A 112 1.45 -18.09 -21.37
C LEU A 112 2.59 -17.28 -20.74
N ALA A 113 3.78 -17.87 -20.62
CA ALA A 113 4.97 -17.24 -20.06
C ALA A 113 5.63 -16.20 -20.97
N ALA A 114 5.32 -16.22 -22.28
CA ALA A 114 5.90 -15.32 -23.27
C ALA A 114 5.81 -13.86 -22.82
N VAL A 115 6.86 -13.08 -23.09
CA VAL A 115 6.89 -11.65 -22.79
C VAL A 115 7.18 -10.91 -24.09
N ASP A 116 6.18 -10.18 -24.60
CA ASP A 116 6.39 -9.32 -25.76
C ASP A 116 6.91 -7.96 -25.29
N GLY A 117 8.19 -7.67 -25.57
CA GLY A 117 8.84 -6.44 -25.15
C GLY A 117 8.15 -5.17 -25.65
N ARG A 118 7.53 -5.21 -26.84
CA ARG A 118 6.82 -4.05 -27.40
C ARG A 118 5.52 -3.76 -26.63
N SER A 119 4.74 -4.79 -26.34
CA SER A 119 3.52 -4.70 -25.53
C SER A 119 3.81 -4.33 -24.08
N VAL A 120 4.90 -4.85 -23.50
CA VAL A 120 5.37 -4.40 -22.18
C VAL A 120 5.72 -2.92 -22.21
N ALA A 121 6.50 -2.47 -23.21
CA ALA A 121 6.92 -1.08 -23.29
C ALA A 121 5.72 -0.12 -23.45
N SER A 122 4.75 -0.44 -24.32
CA SER A 122 3.56 0.38 -24.52
C SER A 122 2.65 0.38 -23.28
N GLY A 123 2.45 -0.79 -22.65
CA GLY A 123 1.69 -0.92 -21.41
C GLY A 123 2.30 -0.14 -20.26
N CYS A 124 3.61 -0.29 -20.05
CA CYS A 124 4.35 0.47 -19.04
C CYS A 124 4.32 1.97 -19.30
N ALA A 125 4.49 2.41 -20.56
CA ALA A 125 4.42 3.82 -20.92
C ALA A 125 3.04 4.42 -20.64
N LEU A 126 1.96 3.69 -20.98
CA LEU A 126 0.59 4.13 -20.74
C LEU A 126 0.26 4.21 -19.25
N VAL A 127 0.65 3.18 -18.48
CA VAL A 127 0.53 3.17 -17.02
C VAL A 127 1.30 4.34 -16.42
N LEU A 128 2.55 4.55 -16.82
CA LEU A 128 3.38 5.64 -16.32
C LEU A 128 2.76 7.00 -16.63
N LEU A 129 2.23 7.19 -17.85
CA LEU A 129 1.53 8.42 -18.24
C LEU A 129 0.36 8.71 -17.30
N PHE A 130 -0.52 7.74 -17.05
CA PHE A 130 -1.65 7.93 -16.15
C PHE A 130 -1.23 8.22 -14.71
N LEU A 131 -0.22 7.50 -14.21
CA LEU A 131 0.31 7.74 -12.86
C LEU A 131 0.97 9.12 -12.73
N LEU A 132 1.66 9.60 -13.76
CA LEU A 132 2.24 10.94 -13.79
C LEU A 132 1.17 12.01 -13.82
N VAL A 133 0.11 11.84 -14.63
CA VAL A 133 -1.03 12.77 -14.66
C VAL A 133 -1.69 12.85 -13.28
N ASP A 134 -1.93 11.71 -12.61
CA ASP A 134 -2.46 11.67 -11.24
C ASP A 134 -1.54 12.43 -10.26
N ALA A 135 -0.22 12.19 -10.33
CA ALA A 135 0.76 12.89 -9.52
C ALA A 135 0.78 14.41 -9.76
N CYS A 136 0.71 14.86 -11.01
CA CYS A 136 0.66 16.27 -11.37
C CYS A 136 -0.61 16.96 -10.85
N VAL A 137 -1.75 16.28 -10.84
CA VAL A 137 -3.02 16.81 -10.29
C VAL A 137 -2.92 17.00 -8.77
N ASP A 138 -2.17 16.15 -8.07
CA ASP A 138 -1.97 16.22 -6.62
C ASP A 138 -0.94 17.27 -6.18
N LEU A 139 0.05 17.59 -7.01
CA LEU A 139 1.16 18.50 -6.68
C LEU A 139 0.72 19.85 -6.08
N PRO A 140 -0.24 20.60 -6.67
CA PRO A 140 -0.68 21.89 -6.14
C PRO A 140 -1.39 21.79 -4.79
N ARG A 141 -1.97 20.63 -4.48
CA ARG A 141 -2.77 20.39 -3.27
C ARG A 141 -1.94 19.87 -2.11
N LEU A 142 -0.80 19.28 -2.43
CA LEU A 142 0.10 18.63 -1.49
C LEU A 142 0.53 19.55 -0.34
N ARG A 143 0.62 20.86 -0.57
CA ARG A 143 0.95 21.85 0.48
C ARG A 143 -0.10 21.90 1.59
N ASN A 144 -1.38 21.69 1.25
CA ASN A 144 -2.50 21.80 2.17
C ASN A 144 -2.90 20.44 2.76
N TRP A 145 -2.23 19.35 2.36
CA TRP A 145 -2.49 18.03 2.93
C TRP A 145 -2.01 17.98 4.38
N SER A 146 -2.76 17.22 5.18
CA SER A 146 -2.30 16.78 6.49
C SER A 146 -1.34 15.61 6.31
N PHE A 147 -0.37 15.45 7.21
CA PHE A 147 0.48 14.27 7.25
C PHE A 147 -0.33 12.97 7.35
N HIS A 148 -1.49 12.99 8.01
CA HIS A 148 -2.41 11.87 8.11
C HIS A 148 -3.01 11.49 6.76
N ALA A 149 -3.41 12.46 5.93
CA ALA A 149 -3.90 12.18 4.58
C ALA A 149 -2.79 11.56 3.70
N LEU A 150 -1.55 12.03 3.87
CA LEU A 150 -0.38 11.44 3.23
C LEU A 150 -0.15 10.00 3.72
N GLU A 151 -0.15 9.79 5.04
CA GLU A 151 0.04 8.49 5.69
C GLU A 151 -1.01 7.46 5.23
N GLN A 152 -2.29 7.84 5.16
CA GLN A 152 -3.36 6.98 4.65
C GLN A 152 -3.14 6.60 3.18
N THR A 153 -2.69 7.55 2.35
CA THR A 153 -2.39 7.30 0.93
C THR A 153 -1.26 6.29 0.80
N THR A 154 -0.21 6.43 1.62
CA THR A 154 0.90 5.49 1.69
C THR A 154 0.46 4.09 2.15
N GLN A 155 -0.36 4.01 3.19
CA GLN A 155 -0.88 2.74 3.71
C GLN A 155 -1.73 1.99 2.68
N ARG A 156 -2.62 2.68 1.96
CA ARG A 156 -3.42 2.06 0.88
C ARG A 156 -2.55 1.47 -0.23
N GLY A 157 -1.43 2.14 -0.56
CA GLY A 157 -0.45 1.62 -1.51
C GLY A 157 0.23 0.34 -1.02
N LEU A 158 0.63 0.28 0.26
CA LEU A 158 1.26 -0.90 0.87
C LEU A 158 0.29 -2.08 1.02
N THR A 159 -0.99 -1.83 1.34
CA THR A 159 -2.00 -2.90 1.42
C THR A 159 -2.22 -3.57 0.07
N ARG A 160 -2.17 -2.80 -1.03
CA ARG A 160 -2.32 -3.33 -2.40
C ARG A 160 -1.24 -4.35 -2.72
N ILE A 161 -0.02 -4.00 -2.36
CA ILE A 161 1.19 -4.80 -2.50
C ILE A 161 1.09 -6.10 -1.67
N GLY A 162 0.64 -6.00 -0.41
CA GLY A 162 0.41 -7.17 0.45
C GLY A 162 -0.61 -8.15 -0.13
N VAL A 163 -1.73 -7.66 -0.67
CA VAL A 163 -2.75 -8.51 -1.29
C VAL A 163 -2.20 -9.25 -2.49
N VAL A 164 -1.42 -8.60 -3.35
CA VAL A 164 -0.77 -9.28 -4.48
C VAL A 164 0.08 -10.46 -4.00
N HIS A 165 0.79 -10.35 -2.87
CA HIS A 165 1.53 -11.50 -2.37
C HIS A 165 0.64 -12.60 -1.82
N PHE A 166 -0.50 -12.27 -1.21
CA PHE A 166 -1.47 -13.30 -0.83
C PHE A 166 -2.04 -14.00 -2.06
N THR A 167 -2.36 -13.27 -3.14
CA THR A 167 -2.84 -13.91 -4.37
C THR A 167 -1.78 -14.78 -5.04
N LEU A 168 -0.51 -14.40 -4.97
CA LEU A 168 0.59 -15.23 -5.46
C LEU A 168 0.83 -16.47 -4.60
N VAL A 169 0.81 -16.35 -3.28
CA VAL A 169 1.01 -17.47 -2.34
C VAL A 169 -0.12 -18.49 -2.49
N PHE A 170 -1.38 -18.02 -2.49
CA PHE A 170 -2.53 -18.90 -2.69
C PHE A 170 -2.68 -19.38 -4.14
N GLY A 171 -2.24 -18.58 -5.12
CA GLY A 171 -2.21 -18.99 -6.52
C GLY A 171 -1.22 -20.13 -6.73
N LEU A 172 0.01 -20.01 -6.21
CA LEU A 172 1.03 -21.05 -6.33
C LEU A 172 0.63 -22.32 -5.58
N LEU A 173 -0.01 -22.18 -4.42
CA LEU A 173 -0.64 -23.29 -3.71
C LEU A 173 -1.74 -23.95 -4.54
N GLY A 174 -2.56 -23.15 -5.24
CA GLY A 174 -3.57 -23.63 -6.17
C GLY A 174 -2.97 -24.46 -7.29
N VAL A 175 -1.91 -23.96 -7.96
CA VAL A 175 -1.20 -24.69 -9.02
C VAL A 175 -0.55 -25.97 -8.49
N ALA A 176 0.05 -25.92 -7.30
CA ALA A 176 0.65 -27.10 -6.67
C ALA A 176 -0.37 -28.20 -6.34
N VAL A 177 -1.63 -27.83 -6.10
CA VAL A 177 -2.72 -28.77 -5.78
C VAL A 177 -3.47 -29.24 -7.03
N THR A 178 -3.68 -28.37 -8.04
CA THR A 178 -4.54 -28.69 -9.19
C THR A 178 -3.80 -28.98 -10.49
N GLY A 179 -2.51 -28.66 -10.59
CA GLY A 179 -1.70 -28.84 -11.79
C GLY A 179 -2.10 -27.96 -12.98
N ALA A 180 -3.07 -27.04 -12.81
CA ALA A 180 -3.63 -26.24 -13.89
C ALA A 180 -3.20 -24.75 -13.77
N PRO A 181 -2.40 -24.23 -14.72
CA PRO A 181 -1.95 -22.83 -14.74
C PRO A 181 -3.08 -21.81 -14.88
N SER A 182 -4.20 -22.19 -15.51
CA SER A 182 -5.36 -21.31 -15.73
C SER A 182 -6.12 -20.99 -14.43
N THR A 183 -6.10 -21.88 -13.44
CA THR A 183 -6.73 -21.68 -12.11
C THR A 183 -6.04 -20.56 -11.33
N PHE A 184 -4.72 -20.41 -11.48
CA PHE A 184 -3.93 -19.32 -10.89
C PHE A 184 -4.47 -17.94 -11.29
N PHE A 185 -4.74 -17.78 -12.60
CA PHE A 185 -5.16 -16.50 -13.16
C PHE A 185 -6.58 -16.11 -12.71
N GLY A 186 -7.50 -17.09 -12.63
CA GLY A 186 -8.84 -16.87 -12.11
C GLY A 186 -8.83 -16.41 -10.64
N VAL A 187 -8.04 -17.07 -9.79
CA VAL A 187 -7.88 -16.71 -8.38
C VAL A 187 -7.24 -15.32 -8.23
N PHE A 188 -6.22 -15.01 -9.04
CA PHE A 188 -5.58 -13.69 -9.07
C PHE A 188 -6.57 -12.57 -9.42
N VAL A 189 -7.33 -12.72 -10.51
CA VAL A 189 -8.32 -11.73 -10.94
C VAL A 189 -9.44 -11.58 -9.90
N ALA A 190 -9.94 -12.69 -9.35
CA ALA A 190 -10.99 -12.67 -8.34
C ALA A 190 -10.55 -11.96 -7.05
N LEU A 191 -9.39 -12.32 -6.49
CA LEU A 191 -8.87 -11.71 -5.27
C LEU A 191 -8.46 -10.24 -5.49
N ARG A 192 -7.91 -9.89 -6.66
CA ARG A 192 -7.61 -8.50 -7.03
C ARG A 192 -8.90 -7.66 -7.13
N THR A 193 -9.96 -8.24 -7.68
CA THR A 193 -11.27 -7.57 -7.81
C THR A 193 -11.91 -7.37 -6.44
N LEU A 194 -11.90 -8.41 -5.60
CA LEU A 194 -12.38 -8.37 -4.22
C LEU A 194 -11.63 -7.30 -3.40
N TYR A 195 -10.33 -7.17 -3.62
CA TYR A 195 -9.54 -6.12 -3.00
C TYR A 195 -9.86 -4.72 -3.52
N SER A 196 -9.98 -4.54 -4.83
CA SER A 196 -10.43 -3.26 -5.41
C SER A 196 -11.79 -2.84 -4.84
N LEU A 197 -12.70 -3.79 -4.64
CA LEU A 197 -13.97 -3.57 -3.95
C LEU A 197 -13.75 -3.19 -2.47
N SER A 198 -12.84 -3.85 -1.75
CA SER A 198 -12.53 -3.56 -0.35
C SER A 198 -12.00 -2.13 -0.10
N ILE A 199 -11.35 -1.53 -1.09
CA ILE A 199 -10.87 -0.13 -1.01
C ILE A 199 -12.04 0.86 -1.19
N VAL A 200 -13.06 0.48 -1.96
CA VAL A 200 -14.26 1.29 -2.18
C VAL A 200 -15.18 1.24 -0.95
N VAL A 201 -15.15 0.14 -0.19
CA VAL A 201 -15.85 0.03 1.09
C VAL A 201 -15.22 1.02 2.10
N PRO A 202 -16.02 1.95 2.67
CA PRO A 202 -15.52 2.88 3.67
C PRO A 202 -14.87 2.13 4.83
N GLN A 203 -13.64 2.49 5.19
CA GLN A 203 -13.00 1.92 6.37
C GLN A 203 -13.84 2.29 7.60
N TRP A 204 -14.52 1.27 8.14
CA TRP A 204 -15.40 1.41 9.28
C TRP A 204 -14.56 1.70 10.54
N ASP A 205 -14.54 2.96 10.97
CA ASP A 205 -13.76 3.44 12.11
C ASP A 205 -14.66 4.12 13.16
N PRO A 206 -15.49 3.35 13.88
CA PRO A 206 -16.49 3.91 14.78
C PRO A 206 -15.83 4.54 16.02
N ALA A 207 -16.40 5.64 16.52
CA ALA A 207 -15.91 6.32 17.72
C ALA A 207 -16.03 5.43 18.97
N THR A 208 -17.08 4.62 19.04
CA THR A 208 -17.34 3.65 20.11
C THR A 208 -17.44 2.24 19.54
N PRO A 209 -17.00 1.21 20.27
CA PRO A 209 -17.10 -0.16 19.79
C PRO A 209 -18.58 -0.58 19.69
N PRO A 210 -18.98 -1.28 18.61
CA PRO A 210 -20.34 -1.81 18.50
C PRO A 210 -20.66 -2.74 19.68
N ALA A 211 -21.85 -2.60 20.27
CA ALA A 211 -22.24 -3.34 21.47
C ALA A 211 -22.20 -4.88 21.31
N TRP A 212 -22.39 -5.39 20.09
CA TRP A 212 -22.27 -6.82 19.79
C TRP A 212 -20.81 -7.29 19.81
N PHE A 213 -19.90 -6.45 19.32
CA PHE A 213 -18.48 -6.76 19.22
C PHE A 213 -17.83 -6.77 20.60
N SER A 214 -18.14 -5.77 21.44
CA SER A 214 -17.71 -5.74 22.83
C SER A 214 -18.19 -6.97 23.61
N ARG A 215 -19.43 -7.43 23.37
CA ARG A 215 -19.97 -8.65 24.00
C ARG A 215 -19.20 -9.91 23.62
N ILE A 216 -18.74 -10.01 22.37
CA ILE A 216 -17.94 -11.15 21.91
C ILE A 216 -16.53 -11.07 22.51
N MET A 217 -15.87 -9.92 22.39
CA MET A 217 -14.48 -9.75 22.84
C MET A 217 -14.33 -9.89 24.36
N ASN A 218 -15.30 -9.42 25.15
CA ASN A 218 -15.32 -9.60 26.60
C ASN A 218 -15.62 -11.04 27.04
N ARG A 219 -16.08 -11.91 26.13
CA ARG A 219 -16.36 -13.33 26.41
C ARG A 219 -15.15 -14.23 26.11
N ILE A 220 -14.11 -13.70 25.46
CA ILE A 220 -12.89 -14.44 25.13
C ILE A 220 -11.93 -14.36 26.33
N PRO A 221 -11.71 -15.46 27.07
CA PRO A 221 -10.72 -15.49 28.13
C PRO A 221 -9.33 -15.30 27.47
N ASN A 222 -8.57 -14.28 27.92
CA ASN A 222 -7.23 -13.91 27.45
C ASN A 222 -7.11 -12.90 26.31
N ALA A 223 -8.17 -12.19 25.88
CA ALA A 223 -7.98 -11.07 24.97
C ALA A 223 -7.15 -9.94 25.64
N HIS A 224 -7.54 -9.52 26.85
CA HIS A 224 -6.80 -8.60 27.72
C HIS A 224 -7.13 -8.92 29.20
N PRO A 225 -6.20 -9.51 30.00
CA PRO A 225 -6.48 -9.85 31.39
C PRO A 225 -6.74 -8.58 32.23
N GLY A 226 -7.91 -8.50 32.86
CA GLY A 226 -8.23 -7.46 33.84
C GLY A 226 -8.75 -6.12 33.29
N GLU A 227 -9.01 -6.01 31.98
CA GLU A 227 -9.56 -4.80 31.37
C GLU A 227 -10.73 -5.12 30.44
N ARG A 228 -11.76 -4.27 30.44
CA ARG A 228 -12.87 -4.41 29.50
C ARG A 228 -12.46 -3.99 28.10
N PHE A 229 -13.00 -4.65 27.08
CA PHE A 229 -12.74 -4.33 25.69
C PHE A 229 -13.06 -2.86 25.35
N GLU A 230 -14.07 -2.27 25.98
CA GLU A 230 -14.44 -0.88 25.77
C GLU A 230 -13.38 0.11 26.29
N GLU A 231 -12.75 -0.20 27.42
CA GLU A 231 -11.67 0.59 28.02
C GLU A 231 -10.39 0.48 27.17
N TYR A 232 -10.07 -0.75 26.76
CA TYR A 232 -8.98 -1.01 25.83
C TYR A 232 -9.18 -0.23 24.52
N TRP A 233 -10.38 -0.28 23.94
CA TRP A 233 -10.73 0.45 22.72
C TRP A 233 -10.55 1.96 22.90
N ALA A 234 -11.09 2.53 23.98
CA ALA A 234 -10.94 3.97 24.26
C ALA A 234 -9.46 4.37 24.38
N ARG A 235 -8.66 3.60 25.12
CA ARG A 235 -7.23 3.85 25.30
C ARG A 235 -6.44 3.75 24.00
N ASP A 236 -6.73 2.75 23.17
CA ASP A 236 -6.12 2.60 21.85
C ASP A 236 -6.44 3.79 20.94
N ARG A 237 -7.70 4.26 20.96
CA ARG A 237 -8.14 5.44 20.21
C ARG A 237 -7.45 6.72 20.67
N ASP A 238 -7.31 6.91 21.97
CA ASP A 238 -6.61 8.07 22.54
C ASP A 238 -5.12 8.05 22.21
N ALA A 239 -4.48 6.88 22.29
CA ALA A 239 -3.09 6.69 21.90
C ALA A 239 -2.89 6.99 20.40
N GLU A 240 -3.80 6.52 19.54
CA GLU A 240 -3.78 6.79 18.10
C GLU A 240 -4.03 8.27 17.79
N ALA A 241 -4.94 8.93 18.51
CA ALA A 241 -5.18 10.36 18.37
C ALA A 241 -3.95 11.19 18.79
N ALA A 242 -3.30 10.83 19.90
CA ALA A 242 -2.07 11.47 20.35
C ALA A 242 -0.91 11.28 19.34
N ARG A 243 -0.80 10.08 18.75
CA ARG A 243 0.17 9.77 17.68
C ARG A 243 -0.04 10.66 16.46
N ARG A 244 -1.30 10.77 15.99
CA ARG A 244 -1.66 11.62 14.85
C ARG A 244 -1.30 13.07 15.11
N ARG A 245 -1.66 13.61 16.29
CA ARG A 245 -1.30 14.99 16.69
C ARG A 245 0.22 15.21 16.67
N HIS A 246 0.99 14.30 17.28
CA HIS A 246 2.45 14.37 17.29
C HIS A 246 3.04 14.40 15.88
N ASN A 247 2.56 13.54 14.97
CA ASN A 247 3.05 13.49 13.60
C ASN A 247 2.68 14.75 12.79
N GLU A 248 1.59 15.43 13.14
CA GLU A 248 1.11 16.63 12.46
C GLU A 248 1.75 17.94 12.90
N GLU A 249 2.46 17.94 14.02
CA GLU A 249 3.11 19.15 14.52
C GLU A 249 4.11 19.70 13.49
N PRO A 250 4.13 21.01 13.23
CA PRO A 250 5.14 21.62 12.36
C PRO A 250 6.56 21.28 12.83
N TRP A 251 7.43 20.95 11.88
CA TRP A 251 8.84 20.74 12.19
C TRP A 251 9.49 22.10 12.49
N ARG A 252 9.85 22.33 13.76
CA ARG A 252 10.52 23.57 14.18
C ARG A 252 11.99 23.52 13.76
N THR A 253 12.34 24.22 12.69
CA THR A 253 13.73 24.51 12.30
C THR A 253 14.19 25.88 12.82
N GLY A 254 13.77 26.25 14.04
CA GLY A 254 14.26 27.47 14.69
C GLY A 254 15.55 27.17 15.47
N PRO A 255 16.49 28.12 15.59
CA PRO A 255 17.70 27.91 16.38
C PRO A 255 17.28 27.51 17.79
N THR A 256 17.85 26.42 18.29
CA THR A 256 17.83 26.10 19.71
C THR A 256 18.23 27.37 20.44
N ARG A 257 17.28 28.01 21.15
CA ARG A 257 17.62 29.04 22.12
C ARG A 257 18.63 28.39 23.08
N PRO A 258 19.86 28.90 23.21
CA PRO A 258 20.79 28.38 24.19
C PRO A 258 20.14 28.64 25.56
N GLY A 259 19.60 27.60 26.20
CA GLY A 259 19.01 27.74 27.53
C GLY A 259 17.78 26.88 27.87
N SER A 260 17.17 26.13 26.95
CA SER A 260 16.14 25.16 27.39
C SER A 260 16.83 23.89 27.88
N ARG A 261 17.24 23.89 29.16
CA ARG A 261 17.56 22.66 29.89
C ARG A 261 16.35 21.73 29.75
N ASP A 262 16.56 20.59 29.11
CA ASP A 262 15.68 19.44 29.28
C ASP A 262 15.58 19.19 30.78
N ARG A 263 14.41 19.46 31.36
CA ARG A 263 14.06 18.87 32.65
C ARG A 263 14.00 17.38 32.39
N ALA A 264 15.06 16.69 32.76
CA ALA A 264 14.97 15.31 33.20
C ALA A 264 13.84 15.29 34.24
N ALA A 265 12.72 14.67 33.88
CA ALA A 265 11.71 14.32 34.85
C ALA A 265 12.21 13.07 35.61
N PRO A 266 11.94 13.00 36.93
CA PRO A 266 12.38 11.93 37.81
C PRO A 266 11.75 10.57 37.45
#